data_AF-A0AB38X6I6-F1
#
_entry.id   AF-A0AB38X6I6-F1
#
_cell.length_a   1.000
_cell.length_b   1.000
_cell.length_c   1.000
_cell.angle_alpha   90.00
_cell.angle_beta   90.00
_cell.angle_gamma   90.00
#
_symmetry.space_group_name_H-M   'P 1'
#
loop_
_entity.id
_entity.type
_entity.pdbx_description
1 polymer ?
#
loop_
_entity_poly.entity_id
_entity_poly.type
_entity_poly.pdbx_seq_one_letter_code
_entity_poly.pdbx_strand_id
1 'polypeptide(L)'
;MKKSLIKDFKAAMEKLGNMKDYATDSVTLAVSISDRRHRADVKFIRAVSFKHAWEPIEGLLAKAPQNIWIRIEVIHSVQRKRRAQLERILHEMTRMNYWRQGVSFDADFKTALLEMCR
;
A
#
# COMPACT_ATOMS: atom_id res chain seq x y z
N MET A 1 -3.64 18.69 5.23
CA MET A 1 -2.86 18.32 6.44
C MET A 1 -1.67 19.28 6.67
N LYS A 2 -1.10 19.41 7.89
CA LYS A 2 0.07 20.30 8.15
C LYS A 2 1.33 19.78 7.44
N LYS A 3 2.13 20.68 6.84
CA LYS A 3 3.37 20.32 6.10
C LYS A 3 4.39 19.57 6.97
N SER A 4 4.50 19.90 8.25
CA SER A 4 5.40 19.21 9.18
C SER A 4 5.07 17.72 9.30
N LEU A 5 3.78 17.40 9.46
CA LEU A 5 3.33 16.02 9.59
C LEU A 5 3.58 15.20 8.31
N ILE A 6 3.39 15.81 7.13
CA ILE A 6 3.72 15.16 5.85
C ILE A 6 5.22 14.82 5.78
N LYS A 7 6.08 15.74 6.25
CA LYS A 7 7.52 15.52 6.33
C LYS A 7 7.86 14.39 7.31
N ASP A 8 7.17 14.32 8.44
CA ASP A 8 7.37 13.27 9.45
C ASP A 8 6.99 11.88 8.89
N PHE A 9 5.88 11.79 8.15
CA PHE A 9 5.51 10.54 7.44
C PHE A 9 6.60 10.10 6.46
N LYS A 10 7.10 11.04 5.64
CA LYS A 10 8.16 10.74 4.68
C LYS A 10 9.41 10.20 5.37
N ALA A 11 9.86 10.87 6.43
CA ALA A 11 11.03 10.46 7.19
C ALA A 11 10.83 9.10 7.89
N ALA A 12 9.64 8.85 8.44
CA ALA A 12 9.31 7.56 9.03
C ALA A 12 9.39 6.43 8.00
N MET A 13 8.90 6.66 6.78
CA MET A 13 8.98 5.68 5.70
C MET A 13 10.41 5.44 5.23
N GLU A 14 11.21 6.48 5.04
CA GLU A 14 12.62 6.34 4.67
C GLU A 14 13.40 5.52 5.71
N LYS A 15 13.04 5.65 7.00
CA LYS A 15 13.63 4.87 8.09
C LYS A 15 13.25 3.38 8.06
N LEU A 16 12.10 3.01 7.50
CA LEU A 16 11.70 1.60 7.41
C LEU A 16 12.62 0.79 6.48
N GLY A 17 13.29 1.45 5.52
CA GLY A 17 14.14 0.78 4.55
C GLY A 17 13.36 -0.15 3.60
N ASN A 18 14.08 -0.93 2.78
CA ASN A 18 13.50 -1.91 1.84
C ASN A 18 12.33 -1.37 0.99
N MET A 19 12.49 -0.13 0.53
CA MET A 19 11.45 0.62 -0.17
C MET A 19 11.21 0.16 -1.60
N LYS A 20 12.09 -0.70 -2.11
CA LYS A 20 12.14 -1.15 -3.50
C LYS A 20 11.92 -2.65 -3.57
N ASP A 21 11.03 -3.07 -4.45
CA ASP A 21 10.94 -4.45 -4.87
C ASP A 21 12.07 -4.73 -5.85
N TYR A 22 13.08 -5.49 -5.40
CA TYR A 22 14.25 -5.83 -6.21
C TYR A 22 13.92 -6.72 -7.42
N ALA A 23 12.78 -7.41 -7.43
CA ALA A 23 12.39 -8.25 -8.56
C ALA A 23 11.88 -7.42 -9.74
N THR A 24 11.23 -6.28 -9.45
CA THR A 24 10.62 -5.40 -10.48
C THR A 24 11.35 -4.07 -10.62
N ASP A 25 12.37 -3.84 -9.80
CA ASP A 25 13.09 -2.58 -9.67
C ASP A 25 12.17 -1.38 -9.41
N SER A 26 11.01 -1.61 -8.77
CA SER A 26 9.97 -0.60 -8.57
C SER A 26 9.66 -0.36 -7.09
N VAL A 27 9.15 0.83 -6.80
CA VAL A 27 8.58 1.19 -5.49
C VAL A 27 7.08 1.19 -5.64
N THR A 28 6.38 0.40 -4.82
CA THR A 28 4.91 0.40 -4.78
C THR A 28 4.45 0.78 -3.38
N LEU A 29 3.67 1.87 -3.30
CA LEU A 29 3.08 2.36 -2.06
C LEU A 29 1.56 2.21 -2.12
N ALA A 30 0.95 1.71 -1.06
CA ALA A 30 -0.49 1.74 -0.86
C ALA A 30 -0.85 2.83 0.14
N VAL A 31 -1.73 3.74 -0.25
CA VAL A 31 -2.22 4.82 0.60
C VAL A 31 -3.69 4.60 0.86
N SER A 32 -4.03 4.32 2.11
CA SER A 32 -5.42 4.17 2.56
C SER A 32 -5.85 5.44 3.29
N ILE A 33 -6.96 6.04 2.85
CA ILE A 33 -7.56 7.23 3.45
C ILE A 33 -8.98 6.91 3.87
N SER A 34 -9.32 7.13 5.14
CA SER A 34 -10.66 6.86 5.69
C SER A 34 -11.16 7.99 6.57
N ASP A 35 -12.44 8.29 6.48
CA ASP A 35 -13.16 9.16 7.42
C ASP A 35 -13.74 8.39 8.63
N ARG A 36 -13.40 7.10 8.76
CA ARG A 36 -13.93 6.11 9.72
C ARG A 36 -15.43 5.81 9.60
N ARG A 37 -16.14 6.42 8.65
CA ARG A 37 -17.57 6.21 8.42
C ARG A 37 -17.80 5.36 7.18
N HIS A 38 -16.93 5.51 6.19
CA HIS A 38 -16.96 4.78 4.94
C HIS A 38 -15.74 3.88 4.81
N ARG A 39 -15.83 2.92 3.87
CA ARG A 39 -14.69 2.10 3.45
C ARG A 39 -13.55 3.03 3.02
N ALA A 40 -12.34 2.73 3.47
CA ALA A 40 -11.16 3.50 3.10
C ALA A 40 -10.99 3.53 1.57
N ASP A 41 -10.69 4.71 1.02
CA ASP A 41 -10.21 4.87 -0.35
C ASP A 41 -8.73 4.46 -0.37
N VAL A 42 -8.40 3.44 -1.16
CA VAL A 42 -7.04 2.88 -1.24
C VAL A 42 -6.47 3.14 -2.62
N LYS A 43 -5.33 3.83 -2.65
CA LYS A 43 -4.60 4.14 -3.89
C LYS A 43 -3.25 3.44 -3.91
N PHE A 44 -2.96 2.77 -5.02
CA PHE A 44 -1.67 2.18 -5.28
C PHE A 44 -0.86 3.09 -6.19
N ILE A 45 0.36 3.39 -5.78
CA ILE A 45 1.26 4.26 -6.51
C ILE A 45 2.54 3.48 -6.76
N ARG A 46 2.79 3.17 -8.03
CA ARG A 46 3.98 2.47 -8.48
C ARG A 46 4.88 3.44 -9.24
N ALA A 47 6.15 3.51 -8.86
CA ALA A 47 7.14 4.35 -9.54
C ALA A 47 8.53 3.71 -9.50
N VAL A 48 9.47 4.26 -10.27
CA VAL A 48 10.86 3.78 -10.35
C VAL A 48 11.69 4.14 -9.11
N SER A 49 11.22 5.08 -8.28
CA SER A 49 11.90 5.49 -7.05
C SER A 49 10.90 5.96 -5.99
N PHE A 50 11.32 5.95 -4.73
CA PHE A 50 10.49 6.43 -3.63
C PHE A 50 10.11 7.90 -3.80
N LYS A 51 11.05 8.74 -4.27
CA LYS A 51 10.78 10.16 -4.53
C LYS A 51 9.60 10.34 -5.48
N HIS A 52 9.61 9.62 -6.62
CA HIS A 52 8.53 9.69 -7.61
C HIS A 52 7.22 9.07 -7.10
N ALA A 53 7.29 8.04 -6.26
CA ALA A 53 6.10 7.48 -5.61
C ALA A 53 5.51 8.45 -4.56
N TRP A 54 6.34 9.26 -3.90
CA TRP A 54 5.93 10.15 -2.82
C TRP A 54 5.27 11.45 -3.31
N GLU A 55 5.73 12.02 -4.43
CA GLU A 55 5.17 13.26 -5.02
C GLU A 55 3.63 13.28 -5.11
N PRO A 56 2.97 12.26 -5.70
CA PRO A 56 1.50 12.23 -5.73
C PRO A 56 0.86 12.05 -4.34
N ILE A 57 1.54 11.37 -3.40
CA ILE A 57 1.07 11.21 -2.01
C ILE A 57 1.04 12.55 -1.31
N GLU A 58 2.11 13.34 -1.44
CA GLU A 58 2.18 14.68 -0.85
C GLU A 58 1.01 15.56 -1.30
N GLY A 59 0.65 15.51 -2.59
CA GLY A 59 -0.53 16.20 -3.13
C GLY A 59 -1.85 15.70 -2.53
N LEU A 60 -2.00 14.40 -2.31
CA LEU A 60 -3.18 13.80 -1.65
C LEU A 60 -3.27 14.25 -0.18
N LEU A 61 -2.16 14.16 0.57
CA LEU A 61 -2.09 14.50 1.99
C LEU A 61 -2.29 16.01 2.23
N ALA A 62 -1.83 16.85 1.30
CA ALA A 62 -2.04 18.30 1.38
C ALA A 62 -3.53 18.64 1.34
N LYS A 63 -4.29 17.99 0.45
CA LYS A 63 -5.74 18.19 0.26
C LYS A 63 -6.61 17.46 1.28
N ALA A 64 -6.03 16.51 2.01
CA ALA A 64 -6.74 15.68 2.97
C ALA A 64 -7.27 16.51 4.16
N PRO A 65 -8.56 16.30 4.57
CA PRO A 65 -9.13 16.94 5.76
C PRO A 65 -8.36 16.60 7.04
N GLN A 66 -8.52 17.41 8.10
CA GLN A 66 -7.74 17.22 9.33
C GLN A 66 -8.17 16.01 10.18
N ASN A 67 -9.41 15.54 10.07
CA ASN A 67 -9.95 14.45 10.89
C ASN A 67 -10.15 13.15 10.11
N ILE A 68 -9.13 12.75 9.34
CA ILE A 68 -9.12 11.50 8.58
C ILE A 68 -8.02 10.58 9.09
N TRP A 69 -8.23 9.28 8.91
CA TRP A 69 -7.20 8.26 9.09
C TRP A 69 -6.44 8.03 7.79
N ILE A 70 -5.12 7.97 7.91
CA ILE A 70 -4.20 7.75 6.80
C ILE A 70 -3.26 6.63 7.20
N ARG A 71 -3.21 5.57 6.38
CA ARG A 71 -2.19 4.51 6.47
C ARG A 71 -1.44 4.49 5.16
N ILE A 72 -0.12 4.45 5.24
CA ILE A 72 0.75 4.28 4.07
C ILE A 72 1.56 3.01 4.28
N GLU A 73 1.54 2.13 3.30
CA GLU A 73 2.22 0.84 3.33
C GLU A 73 3.18 0.74 2.17
N VAL A 74 4.34 0.14 2.44
CA VAL A 74 5.33 -0.21 1.42
C VAL A 74 5.09 -1.65 1.01
N ILE A 75 4.87 -1.88 -0.29
CA ILE A 75 4.75 -3.24 -0.82
C ILE A 75 6.14 -3.71 -1.22
N HIS A 76 6.69 -4.63 -0.42
CA HIS A 76 8.07 -5.10 -0.59
C HIS A 76 8.26 -6.11 -1.73
N SER A 77 7.23 -6.88 -2.08
CA SER A 77 7.32 -7.88 -3.13
C SER A 77 5.98 -8.10 -3.81
N VAL A 78 5.99 -8.00 -5.13
CA VAL A 78 4.82 -8.29 -5.97
C VAL A 78 5.07 -9.58 -6.74
N GLN A 79 4.20 -10.57 -6.56
CA GLN A 79 4.31 -11.85 -7.25
C GLN A 79 3.08 -12.11 -8.10
N ARG A 80 3.28 -12.30 -9.40
CA ARG A 80 2.22 -12.78 -10.29
C ARG A 80 2.06 -14.30 -10.11
N LYS A 81 0.87 -14.75 -9.74
CA LYS A 81 0.54 -16.17 -9.62
C LYS A 81 -0.63 -16.52 -10.52
N ARG A 82 -0.66 -17.77 -11.01
CA ARG A 82 -1.86 -18.31 -11.67
C ARG A 82 -2.94 -18.55 -10.61
N ARG A 83 -4.21 -18.44 -11.01
CA ARG A 83 -5.36 -18.66 -10.12
C ARG A 83 -5.29 -20.00 -9.38
N ALA A 84 -5.03 -21.10 -10.07
CA ALA A 84 -4.92 -22.43 -9.46
C ALA A 84 -3.79 -22.52 -8.40
N GLN A 85 -2.70 -21.78 -8.59
CA GLN A 85 -1.62 -21.72 -7.58
C GLN A 85 -2.05 -20.93 -6.35
N LEU A 86 -2.78 -19.82 -6.55
CA LEU A 86 -3.33 -19.03 -5.45
C LEU A 86 -4.36 -19.84 -4.66
N GLU A 87 -5.29 -20.53 -5.33
CA GLU A 87 -6.29 -21.40 -4.69
C GLU A 87 -5.63 -22.50 -3.84
N ARG A 88 -4.59 -23.13 -4.37
CA ARG A 88 -3.80 -24.12 -3.62
C ARG A 88 -3.15 -23.51 -2.37
N ILE A 89 -2.49 -22.35 -2.50
CA ILE A 89 -1.86 -21.66 -1.36
C ILE A 89 -2.91 -21.32 -0.28
N LEU A 90 -4.06 -20.81 -0.69
CA LEU A 90 -5.15 -20.46 0.23
C LEU A 90 -5.74 -21.70 0.91
N HIS A 91 -5.86 -22.82 0.19
CA HIS A 91 -6.34 -24.09 0.75
C HIS A 91 -5.35 -24.70 1.77
N GLU A 92 -4.04 -24.62 1.48
CA GLU A 92 -2.97 -25.12 2.36
C GLU A 92 -2.74 -24.23 3.60
N MET A 93 -3.25 -23.01 3.62
CA MET A 93 -3.13 -22.10 4.76
C MET A 93 -4.00 -22.55 5.93
N THR A 94 -3.36 -23.10 6.97
CA THR A 94 -4.02 -23.66 8.17
C THR A 94 -4.48 -22.62 9.20
N ARG A 95 -4.15 -21.33 9.02
CA ARG A 95 -4.58 -20.21 9.88
C ARG A 95 -5.03 -19.04 9.01
N MET A 96 -5.79 -18.08 9.56
CA MET A 96 -6.21 -16.84 8.88
C MET A 96 -5.04 -15.88 8.48
N ASN A 97 -3.85 -16.42 8.24
CA ASN A 97 -2.65 -15.74 7.77
C ASN A 97 -2.77 -15.24 6.32
N TYR A 98 -3.87 -15.54 5.61
CA TYR A 98 -4.12 -15.01 4.27
C TYR A 98 -4.11 -13.47 4.27
N TRP A 99 -4.49 -12.82 5.37
CA TRP A 99 -4.41 -11.37 5.51
C TRP A 99 -3.00 -10.79 5.62
N ARG A 100 -1.96 -11.62 5.83
CA ARG A 100 -0.56 -11.12 5.81
C ARG A 100 -0.08 -10.80 4.40
N GLN A 101 -0.79 -11.27 3.38
CA GLN A 101 -0.47 -11.04 1.99
C GLN A 101 -1.64 -10.31 1.32
N GLY A 102 -1.34 -9.20 0.65
CA GLY A 102 -2.31 -8.56 -0.22
C GLY A 102 -2.59 -9.41 -1.46
N VAL A 103 -3.82 -9.39 -1.95
CA VAL A 103 -4.20 -10.02 -3.22
C VAL A 103 -4.75 -8.97 -4.15
N SER A 104 -4.21 -8.92 -5.37
CA SER A 104 -4.76 -8.08 -6.42
C SER A 104 -5.25 -8.90 -7.60
N PHE A 105 -6.35 -8.43 -8.18
CA PHE A 105 -7.02 -9.09 -9.30
C PHE A 105 -6.62 -8.49 -10.66
N ASP A 106 -5.77 -7.46 -10.68
CA ASP A 106 -5.23 -6.85 -11.89
C ASP A 106 -3.76 -6.42 -11.69
N ALA A 107 -3.04 -6.19 -12.78
CA ALA A 107 -1.61 -5.87 -12.74
C ALA A 107 -1.30 -4.45 -12.21
N ASP A 108 -2.31 -3.58 -12.25
CA ASP A 108 -2.22 -2.16 -11.89
C ASP A 108 -2.72 -1.90 -10.45
N PHE A 109 -3.15 -2.93 -9.73
CA PHE A 109 -3.76 -2.86 -8.40
C PHE A 109 -5.02 -2.00 -8.31
N LYS A 110 -5.78 -1.87 -9.38
CA LYS A 110 -7.08 -1.16 -9.36
C LYS A 110 -8.06 -1.82 -8.41
N THR A 111 -8.02 -3.14 -8.35
CA THR A 111 -8.79 -3.98 -7.42
C THR A 111 -7.83 -4.83 -6.62
N ALA A 112 -7.60 -4.44 -5.37
CA ALA A 112 -6.76 -5.18 -4.45
C ALA A 112 -7.38 -5.24 -3.05
N LEU A 113 -7.13 -6.36 -2.38
CA LEU A 113 -7.44 -6.60 -0.98
C LEU A 113 -6.13 -6.58 -0.22
N LEU A 114 -5.98 -5.63 0.70
CA LEU A 114 -4.88 -5.57 1.66
C LEU A 114 -5.39 -5.99 3.04
N GLU A 115 -4.45 -6.20 3.97
CA GLU A 115 -4.79 -6.38 5.38
C GLU A 115 -5.70 -5.23 5.84
N MET A 116 -6.89 -5.55 6.36
CA MET A 116 -7.83 -4.52 6.77
C MET A 116 -7.20 -3.61 7.83
N CYS A 117 -7.28 -2.29 7.61
CA CYS A 117 -7.07 -1.33 8.69
C CYS A 117 -8.13 -1.60 9.76
N ARG A 118 -7.70 -2.07 10.94
CA ARG A 118 -8.56 -2.11 12.13
C ARG A 118 -8.70 -0.71 12.71
#